data_AF-A0A921KRC0-F1
#
_entry.id   AF-A0A921KRC0-F1
#
_cell.length_a   1.000
_cell.length_b   1.000
_cell.length_c   1.000
_cell.angle_alpha   90.00
_cell.angle_beta   90.00
_cell.angle_gamma   90.00
#
_symmetry.space_group_name_H-M   'P 1'
#
loop_
_entity.id
_entity.type
_entity.pdbx_description
1 polymer ?
#
loop_
_entity_poly.entity_id
_entity_poly.type
_entity_poly.pdbx_seq_one_letter_code
_entity_poly.pdbx_strand_id
1 'polypeptide(L)'
;MPRTASPLARVRGLLTIAPARVDHIPAFRIAVGLAIPMAVLLVTGRIEFAMYVGFGAFTGIYSRYEPTRARFRRQLLAGSMLTVCVTIGAAVAQLAPRMPEALSSWLVILVGAMVAGGSAVFVTSHGLKPGGAIFPVFATAAVASAPSVAPFWIAGLIAASVVALCVLLGLLGHWAGERHPDVVLGRDHEDVTRAELGAEFARYFVAALVAGGIGLASGLPFPYWAQVAAVAQLASPGHGARIEKGVHRLVGTVLGVVVTAFLLSFPVEPWQLVVWAVLLQFLAEMFILRNYSIALL
;
A
#
# COMPACT_ATOMS: atom_id res chain seq x y z
N MET A 1 -22.15 9.39 24.36
CA MET A 1 -21.05 8.42 24.59
C MET A 1 -21.20 7.28 23.59
N PRO A 2 -20.19 6.97 22.74
CA PRO A 2 -20.29 5.82 21.86
C PRO A 2 -20.18 4.54 22.70
N ARG A 3 -21.17 3.65 22.59
CA ARG A 3 -21.15 2.32 23.22
C ARG A 3 -19.90 1.57 22.75
N THR A 4 -19.02 1.21 23.68
CA THR A 4 -17.94 0.26 23.43
C THR A 4 -18.58 -1.07 23.01
N ALA A 5 -18.34 -1.49 21.77
CA ALA A 5 -18.82 -2.78 21.28
C ALA A 5 -18.33 -3.88 22.23
N SER A 6 -19.23 -4.77 22.66
CA SER A 6 -18.88 -5.88 23.55
C SER A 6 -17.80 -6.76 22.91
N PRO A 7 -16.95 -7.44 23.70
CA PRO A 7 -15.90 -8.32 23.17
C PRO A 7 -16.45 -9.34 22.16
N LEU A 8 -17.64 -9.88 22.41
CA LEU A 8 -18.35 -10.81 21.53
C LEU A 8 -18.78 -10.18 20.19
N ALA A 9 -19.19 -8.90 20.19
CA ALA A 9 -19.52 -8.19 18.97
C ALA A 9 -18.27 -7.99 18.09
N ARG A 10 -17.11 -7.74 18.72
CA ARG A 10 -15.83 -7.59 18.01
C ARG A 10 -15.35 -8.92 17.40
N VAL A 11 -15.50 -10.03 18.13
CA VAL A 11 -15.20 -11.38 17.61
C VAL A 11 -16.13 -11.75 16.46
N ARG A 12 -17.43 -11.42 16.53
CA ARG A 12 -18.34 -11.59 15.40
C ARG A 12 -17.92 -10.77 14.18
N GLY A 13 -17.49 -9.52 14.37
CA GLY A 13 -16.97 -8.65 13.31
C GLY A 13 -15.80 -9.27 12.54
N LEU A 14 -14.90 -9.98 13.22
CA LEU A 14 -13.78 -10.69 12.60
C LEU A 14 -14.22 -11.82 11.65
N LEU A 15 -15.36 -12.46 11.95
CA LEU A 15 -15.87 -13.61 11.20
C LEU A 15 -16.95 -13.23 10.17
N THR A 16 -17.55 -12.05 10.27
CA THR A 16 -18.54 -11.58 9.30
C THR A 16 -17.88 -11.06 8.04
N ILE A 17 -18.39 -11.47 6.88
CA ILE A 17 -17.95 -11.00 5.56
C ILE A 17 -19.08 -10.15 4.98
N ALA A 18 -18.81 -8.88 4.66
CA ALA A 18 -19.78 -8.01 4.02
C ALA A 18 -20.19 -8.55 2.63
N PRO A 19 -21.36 -8.18 2.08
CA PRO A 19 -21.79 -8.64 0.76
C PRO A 19 -20.85 -8.15 -0.34
N ALA A 20 -20.67 -8.96 -1.40
CA ALA A 20 -19.85 -8.61 -2.55
C ALA A 20 -20.53 -7.55 -3.43
N ARG A 21 -19.74 -6.64 -4.00
CA ARG A 21 -20.21 -5.61 -4.96
C ARG A 21 -19.50 -5.74 -6.30
N VAL A 22 -19.61 -6.92 -6.93
CA VAL A 22 -18.94 -7.24 -8.21
C VAL A 22 -17.41 -7.01 -8.09
N ASP A 23 -16.87 -7.37 -6.92
CA ASP A 23 -15.49 -7.10 -6.54
C ASP A 23 -14.43 -7.81 -7.41
N HIS A 24 -14.85 -8.82 -8.17
CA HIS A 24 -13.98 -9.64 -9.00
C HIS A 24 -13.41 -8.90 -10.22
N ILE A 25 -14.14 -7.92 -10.77
CA ILE A 25 -13.68 -7.14 -11.93
C ILE A 25 -12.49 -6.24 -11.55
N PRO A 26 -12.60 -5.38 -10.51
CA PRO A 26 -11.46 -4.58 -10.08
C PRO A 26 -10.31 -5.45 -9.57
N ALA A 27 -10.62 -6.52 -8.82
CA ALA A 27 -9.60 -7.45 -8.31
C ALA A 27 -8.80 -8.09 -9.45
N PHE A 28 -9.48 -8.57 -10.50
CA PHE A 28 -8.83 -9.17 -11.67
C PHE A 28 -7.93 -8.16 -12.38
N ARG A 29 -8.45 -6.95 -12.66
CA ARG A 29 -7.66 -5.87 -13.29
C ARG A 29 -6.40 -5.52 -12.49
N ILE A 30 -6.52 -5.42 -11.16
CA ILE A 30 -5.39 -5.14 -10.26
C ILE A 30 -4.37 -6.28 -10.31
N ALA A 31 -4.85 -7.53 -10.23
CA ALA A 31 -3.99 -8.72 -10.32
C ALA A 31 -3.25 -8.80 -11.65
N VAL A 32 -3.92 -8.50 -12.77
CA VAL A 32 -3.29 -8.43 -14.11
C VAL A 32 -2.22 -7.35 -14.18
N GLY A 33 -2.47 -6.18 -13.56
CA GLY A 33 -1.49 -5.10 -13.46
C GLY A 33 -0.21 -5.48 -12.71
N LEU A 34 -0.27 -6.46 -11.81
CA LEU A 34 0.90 -7.05 -11.16
C LEU A 34 1.47 -8.25 -11.95
N ALA A 35 0.60 -9.11 -12.47
CA ALA A 35 0.98 -10.37 -13.12
C ALA A 35 1.78 -10.16 -14.39
N ILE A 36 1.36 -9.23 -15.26
CA ILE A 36 2.05 -8.95 -16.52
C ILE A 36 3.52 -8.54 -16.26
N PRO A 37 3.82 -7.48 -15.50
CA PRO A 37 5.20 -7.07 -15.30
C PRO A 37 6.01 -8.09 -14.48
N MET A 38 5.41 -8.80 -13.51
CA MET A 38 6.12 -9.87 -12.79
C MET A 38 6.47 -11.04 -13.72
N ALA A 39 5.59 -11.43 -14.65
CA ALA A 39 5.89 -12.44 -15.66
C ALA A 39 7.01 -12.00 -16.61
N VAL A 40 7.04 -10.71 -17.00
CA VAL A 40 8.15 -10.15 -17.78
C VAL A 40 9.46 -10.27 -17.02
N LEU A 41 9.50 -9.91 -15.72
CA LEU A 41 10.70 -10.09 -14.90
C LEU A 41 11.12 -11.55 -14.80
N LEU A 42 10.17 -12.48 -14.67
CA LEU A 42 10.46 -13.91 -14.59
C LEU A 42 11.10 -14.44 -15.87
N VAL A 43 10.50 -14.13 -17.03
CA VAL A 43 10.96 -14.59 -18.35
C VAL A 43 12.30 -13.96 -18.73
N THR A 44 12.56 -12.73 -18.28
CA THR A 44 13.83 -12.02 -18.55
C THR A 44 14.92 -12.31 -17.51
N GLY A 45 14.62 -13.08 -16.46
CA GLY A 45 15.56 -13.37 -15.37
C GLY A 45 15.90 -12.14 -14.51
N ARG A 46 14.99 -11.16 -14.42
CA ARG A 46 15.15 -9.87 -13.75
C ARG A 46 14.29 -9.71 -12.48
N ILE A 47 14.12 -10.80 -11.72
CA ILE A 47 13.28 -10.83 -10.52
C ILE A 47 13.79 -9.86 -9.43
N GLU A 48 15.04 -9.41 -9.49
CA GLU A 48 15.57 -8.35 -8.61
C GLU A 48 14.76 -7.05 -8.65
N PHE A 49 14.03 -6.77 -9.75
CA PHE A 49 13.18 -5.57 -9.88
C PHE A 49 11.75 -5.73 -9.34
N ALA A 50 11.44 -6.87 -8.70
CA ALA A 50 10.09 -7.20 -8.25
C ALA A 50 9.48 -6.13 -7.32
N MET A 51 10.27 -5.51 -6.44
CA MET A 51 9.77 -4.43 -5.58
C MET A 51 9.32 -3.20 -6.38
N TYR A 52 10.10 -2.79 -7.40
CA TYR A 52 9.76 -1.62 -8.23
C TYR A 52 8.47 -1.86 -9.01
N VAL A 53 8.33 -3.08 -9.56
CA VAL A 53 7.12 -3.52 -10.26
C VAL A 53 5.92 -3.59 -9.31
N GLY A 54 6.07 -4.23 -8.15
CA GLY A 54 4.99 -4.42 -7.18
C GLY A 54 4.43 -3.08 -6.67
N PHE A 55 5.31 -2.14 -6.30
CA PHE A 55 4.87 -0.82 -5.84
C PHE A 55 4.30 0.04 -6.96
N GLY A 56 4.77 -0.10 -8.21
CA GLY A 56 4.11 0.51 -9.36
C GLY A 56 2.69 -0.03 -9.57
N ALA A 57 2.51 -1.34 -9.39
CA ALA A 57 1.23 -2.03 -9.59
C ALA A 57 0.15 -1.61 -8.57
N PHE A 58 0.52 -1.14 -7.37
CA PHE A 58 -0.41 -0.58 -6.39
C PHE A 58 -1.21 0.62 -6.90
N THR A 59 -0.78 1.26 -8.00
CA THR A 59 -1.59 2.26 -8.73
C THR A 59 -2.97 1.73 -9.09
N GLY A 60 -3.08 0.45 -9.48
CA GLY A 60 -4.34 -0.17 -9.85
C GLY A 60 -5.39 -0.19 -8.74
N ILE A 61 -4.97 -0.16 -7.47
CA ILE A 61 -5.83 -0.20 -6.28
C ILE A 61 -6.63 1.10 -6.14
N TYR A 62 -6.11 2.22 -6.65
CA TYR A 62 -6.72 3.52 -6.49
C TYR A 62 -7.97 3.70 -7.37
N SER A 63 -8.94 4.44 -6.80
CA SER A 63 -10.18 4.89 -7.46
C SER A 63 -11.11 3.78 -7.95
N ARG A 64 -11.28 2.76 -7.10
CA ARG A 64 -12.30 1.73 -7.25
C ARG A 64 -13.71 2.34 -7.24
N TYR A 65 -14.58 1.84 -8.12
CA TYR A 65 -15.98 2.30 -8.29
C TYR A 65 -16.16 3.76 -8.72
N GLU A 66 -15.10 4.41 -9.20
CA GLU A 66 -15.20 5.77 -9.72
C GLU A 66 -15.43 5.79 -11.25
N PRO A 67 -16.04 6.88 -11.77
CA PRO A 67 -16.18 7.10 -13.20
C PRO A 67 -14.82 7.07 -13.92
N THR A 68 -14.78 6.54 -15.14
CA THR A 68 -13.53 6.33 -15.91
C THR A 68 -12.62 7.56 -15.96
N ARG A 69 -13.19 8.76 -16.20
CA ARG A 69 -12.40 10.00 -16.27
C ARG A 69 -11.77 10.39 -14.92
N ALA A 70 -12.52 10.25 -13.84
CA ALA A 70 -12.03 10.57 -12.50
C ALA A 70 -10.95 9.57 -12.06
N ARG A 71 -11.19 8.29 -12.33
CA ARG A 71 -10.24 7.21 -12.11
C ARG A 71 -8.93 7.43 -12.83
N PHE A 72 -8.95 7.77 -14.12
CA PHE A 72 -7.75 8.08 -14.89
C PHE A 72 -6.90 9.16 -14.20
N ARG A 73 -7.53 10.29 -13.85
CA ARG A 73 -6.85 11.40 -13.17
C ARG A 73 -6.28 10.98 -11.81
N ARG A 74 -7.07 10.28 -10.99
CA ARG A 74 -6.66 9.88 -9.64
C ARG A 74 -5.62 8.76 -9.63
N GLN A 75 -5.68 7.82 -10.57
CA GLN A 75 -4.64 6.81 -10.77
C GLN A 75 -3.34 7.43 -11.28
N LEU A 76 -3.40 8.44 -12.15
CA LEU A 76 -2.19 9.20 -12.53
C LEU A 76 -1.56 9.90 -11.33
N LEU A 77 -2.36 10.60 -10.50
CA LEU A 77 -1.86 11.27 -9.29
C LEU A 77 -1.27 10.28 -8.28
N ALA A 78 -1.97 9.18 -8.01
CA ALA A 78 -1.51 8.15 -7.09
C ALA A 78 -0.26 7.44 -7.62
N GLY A 79 -0.23 7.09 -8.90
CA GLY A 79 0.89 6.43 -9.56
C GLY A 79 2.13 7.32 -9.65
N SER A 80 1.97 8.63 -9.91
CA SER A 80 3.10 9.57 -9.85
C SER A 80 3.67 9.67 -8.44
N MET A 81 2.81 9.73 -7.42
CA MET A 81 3.25 9.73 -6.02
C MET A 81 4.01 8.43 -5.69
N LEU A 82 3.50 7.26 -6.06
CA LEU A 82 4.17 5.98 -5.84
C LEU A 82 5.51 5.88 -6.58
N THR A 83 5.58 6.39 -7.81
CA THR A 83 6.83 6.47 -8.58
C THR A 83 7.88 7.31 -7.85
N VAL A 84 7.50 8.48 -7.34
CA VAL A 84 8.37 9.33 -6.53
C VAL A 84 8.83 8.60 -5.27
N CYS A 85 7.92 7.90 -4.59
CA CYS A 85 8.24 7.11 -3.38
C CYS A 85 9.25 5.99 -3.67
N VAL A 86 9.07 5.22 -4.74
CA VAL A 86 10.03 4.19 -5.18
C VAL A 86 11.38 4.81 -5.52
N THR A 87 11.38 5.95 -6.21
CA THR A 87 12.60 6.67 -6.61
C THR A 87 13.36 7.18 -5.38
N ILE A 88 12.66 7.76 -4.40
CA ILE A 88 13.23 8.18 -3.12
C ILE A 88 13.81 6.98 -2.38
N GLY A 89 13.05 5.88 -2.28
CA GLY A 89 13.52 4.65 -1.64
C GLY A 89 14.80 4.12 -2.27
N ALA A 90 14.85 4.07 -3.60
CA ALA A 90 16.02 3.58 -4.34
C ALA A 90 17.23 4.54 -4.23
N ALA A 91 16.99 5.83 -4.08
CA ALA A 91 18.06 6.80 -3.80
C ALA A 91 18.65 6.59 -2.40
N VAL A 92 17.81 6.36 -1.39
CA VAL A 92 18.27 6.02 -0.03
C VAL A 92 19.03 4.69 -0.02
N ALA A 93 18.52 3.65 -0.69
CA ALA A 93 19.17 2.35 -0.79
C ALA A 93 20.58 2.43 -1.40
N GLN A 94 20.77 3.27 -2.42
CA GLN A 94 22.10 3.47 -3.02
C GLN A 94 23.05 4.22 -2.09
N LEU A 95 22.54 5.09 -1.24
CA LEU A 95 23.34 5.90 -0.34
C LEU A 95 23.74 5.13 0.93
N ALA A 96 22.91 4.16 1.35
CA ALA A 96 23.10 3.37 2.57
C ALA A 96 24.51 2.75 2.73
N PRO A 97 25.15 2.14 1.70
CA PRO A 97 26.49 1.57 1.84
C PRO A 97 27.61 2.59 2.10
N ARG A 98 27.35 3.89 1.92
CA ARG A 98 28.32 4.97 2.16
C ARG A 98 28.28 5.53 3.58
N MET A 99 27.40 5.00 4.43
CA MET A 99 27.17 5.49 5.79
C MET A 99 27.32 4.38 6.83
N PRO A 100 27.58 4.74 8.11
CA PRO A 100 27.43 3.80 9.21
C PRO A 100 26.01 3.23 9.27
N GLU A 101 25.89 1.96 9.63
CA GLU A 101 24.61 1.24 9.67
C GLU A 101 23.54 1.97 10.47
N ALA A 102 23.88 2.46 11.67
CA ALA A 102 22.97 3.22 12.53
C ALA A 102 22.41 4.46 11.82
N LEU A 103 23.25 5.21 11.09
CA LEU A 103 22.84 6.40 10.37
C LEU A 103 21.94 6.05 9.17
N SER A 104 22.26 4.98 8.45
CA SER A 104 21.44 4.50 7.32
C SER A 104 20.04 4.09 7.78
N SER A 105 19.94 3.40 8.91
CA SER A 105 18.68 2.95 9.51
C SER A 105 17.81 4.14 9.96
N TRP A 106 18.40 5.12 10.65
CA TRP A 106 17.70 6.34 11.01
C TRP A 106 17.26 7.17 9.80
N LEU A 107 18.07 7.19 8.74
CA LEU A 107 17.71 7.86 7.48
C LEU A 107 16.45 7.25 6.86
N VAL A 108 16.37 5.92 6.78
CA VAL A 108 15.17 5.22 6.27
C VAL A 108 13.94 5.61 7.09
N ILE A 109 14.04 5.60 8.42
CA ILE A 109 12.92 5.95 9.30
C ILE A 109 12.50 7.42 9.13
N LEU A 110 13.45 8.36 9.07
CA LEU A 110 13.17 9.78 8.91
C LEU A 110 12.53 10.08 7.54
N VAL A 111 13.08 9.50 6.47
CA VAL A 111 12.52 9.64 5.12
C VAL A 111 11.13 9.01 5.05
N GLY A 112 10.94 7.81 5.63
CA GLY A 112 9.63 7.17 5.73
C GLY A 112 8.61 8.02 6.48
N ALA A 113 9.01 8.69 7.57
CA ALA A 113 8.14 9.59 8.32
C ALA A 113 7.76 10.84 7.53
N MET A 114 8.72 11.43 6.80
CA MET A 114 8.47 12.58 5.91
C MET A 114 7.50 12.20 4.78
N VAL A 115 7.71 11.04 4.16
CA VAL A 115 6.79 10.50 3.15
C VAL A 115 5.41 10.21 3.77
N ALA A 116 5.33 9.72 5.00
CA ALA A 116 4.06 9.49 5.69
C ALA A 116 3.24 10.79 5.79
N GLY A 117 3.85 11.85 6.32
CA GLY A 117 3.19 13.16 6.44
C GLY A 117 2.82 13.76 5.09
N GLY A 118 3.79 13.82 4.17
CA GLY A 118 3.59 14.45 2.85
C GLY A 118 2.56 13.73 1.98
N SER A 119 2.61 12.40 1.93
CA SER A 119 1.66 11.61 1.15
C SER A 119 0.26 11.60 1.77
N ALA A 120 0.12 11.63 3.10
CA ALA A 120 -1.18 11.78 3.74
C ALA A 120 -1.85 13.10 3.35
N VAL A 121 -1.11 14.22 3.39
CA VAL A 121 -1.59 15.52 2.91
C VAL A 121 -1.96 15.48 1.43
N PHE A 122 -1.11 14.87 0.60
CA PHE A 122 -1.36 14.76 -0.84
C PHE A 122 -2.64 13.96 -1.14
N VAL A 123 -2.79 12.80 -0.49
CA VAL A 123 -3.95 11.91 -0.62
C VAL A 123 -5.23 12.59 -0.15
N THR A 124 -5.19 13.27 1.00
CA THR A 124 -6.34 13.99 1.56
C THR A 124 -6.74 15.19 0.71
N SER A 125 -5.79 16.01 0.27
CA SER A 125 -6.07 17.19 -0.58
C SER A 125 -6.62 16.85 -1.97
N HIS A 126 -6.27 15.68 -2.52
CA HIS A 126 -6.76 15.24 -3.84
C HIS A 126 -7.91 14.23 -3.76
N GLY A 127 -8.30 13.82 -2.56
CA GLY A 127 -9.37 12.85 -2.36
C GLY A 127 -9.10 11.48 -2.93
N LEU A 128 -7.85 11.03 -2.84
CA LEU A 128 -7.46 9.72 -3.33
C LEU A 128 -8.00 8.64 -2.40
N LYS A 129 -8.59 7.61 -2.99
CA LYS A 129 -9.02 6.40 -2.29
C LYS A 129 -8.27 5.22 -2.87
N PRO A 130 -7.67 4.33 -2.06
CA PRO A 130 -7.67 4.32 -0.60
C PRO A 130 -6.92 5.50 0.04
N GLY A 131 -7.39 5.95 1.21
CA GLY A 131 -6.85 7.10 1.94
C GLY A 131 -5.62 6.77 2.80
N GLY A 132 -4.96 7.80 3.31
CA GLY A 132 -3.77 7.70 4.18
C GLY A 132 -2.47 7.43 3.42
N ALA A 133 -1.46 6.91 4.13
CA ALA A 133 -0.07 6.87 3.65
C ALA A 133 0.56 5.46 3.63
N ILE A 134 -0.24 4.39 3.69
CA ILE A 134 0.28 3.01 3.79
C ILE A 134 1.19 2.67 2.60
N PHE A 135 0.68 2.79 1.37
CA PHE A 135 1.40 2.39 0.18
C PHE A 135 2.64 3.27 -0.10
N PRO A 136 2.57 4.61 0.01
CA PRO A 136 3.75 5.47 -0.13
C PRO A 136 4.88 5.17 0.86
N VAL A 137 4.54 4.99 2.14
CA VAL A 137 5.51 4.66 3.19
C VAL A 137 6.11 3.28 2.94
N PHE A 138 5.26 2.31 2.60
CA PHE A 138 5.73 0.95 2.33
C PHE A 138 6.65 0.91 1.10
N ALA A 139 6.25 1.56 0.00
CA ALA A 139 7.07 1.67 -1.21
C ALA A 139 8.43 2.31 -0.93
N THR A 140 8.46 3.40 -0.16
CA THR A 140 9.72 4.10 0.14
C THR A 140 10.61 3.27 1.05
N ALA A 141 10.08 2.80 2.18
CA ALA A 141 10.89 2.20 3.23
C ALA A 141 11.33 0.77 2.90
N ALA A 142 10.49 -0.03 2.23
CA ALA A 142 10.86 -1.36 1.77
C ALA A 142 11.94 -1.29 0.68
N VAL A 143 11.79 -0.40 -0.30
CA VAL A 143 12.83 -0.20 -1.33
C VAL A 143 14.12 0.35 -0.71
N ALA A 144 14.04 1.29 0.23
CA ALA A 144 15.20 1.84 0.91
C ALA A 144 15.97 0.83 1.78
N SER A 145 15.27 -0.20 2.26
CA SER A 145 15.83 -1.25 3.12
C SER A 145 16.30 -2.48 2.33
N ALA A 146 16.04 -2.52 1.02
CA ALA A 146 16.47 -3.60 0.14
C ALA A 146 17.84 -3.29 -0.47
N PRO A 147 18.61 -4.32 -0.90
CA PRO A 147 19.82 -4.10 -1.66
C PRO A 147 19.56 -3.24 -2.91
N SER A 148 20.45 -2.28 -3.17
CA SER A 148 20.38 -1.47 -4.37
C SER A 148 20.79 -2.29 -5.59
N VAL A 149 19.81 -2.73 -6.38
CA VAL A 149 20.02 -3.53 -7.61
C VAL A 149 19.98 -2.71 -8.90
N ALA A 150 19.58 -1.44 -8.83
CA ALA A 150 19.56 -0.51 -9.95
C ALA A 150 19.79 0.94 -9.49
N PRO A 151 20.28 1.82 -10.37
CA PRO A 151 20.22 3.26 -10.18
C PRO A 151 18.79 3.74 -9.86
N PHE A 152 18.67 4.72 -8.96
CA PHE A 152 17.37 5.23 -8.49
C PHE A 152 16.44 5.66 -9.62
N TRP A 153 17.00 6.27 -10.68
CA TRP A 153 16.22 6.74 -11.82
C TRP A 153 15.70 5.55 -12.65
N ILE A 154 16.42 4.43 -12.75
CA ILE A 154 15.93 3.21 -13.38
C ILE A 154 14.80 2.60 -12.55
N ALA A 155 14.94 2.55 -11.21
CA ALA A 155 13.88 2.09 -10.33
C ALA A 155 12.59 2.93 -10.51
N GLY A 156 12.75 4.26 -10.61
CA GLY A 156 11.67 5.19 -10.93
C GLY A 156 11.04 4.93 -12.30
N LEU A 157 11.84 4.71 -13.35
CA LEU A 157 11.33 4.41 -14.69
C LEU A 157 10.58 3.07 -14.75
N ILE A 158 11.06 2.04 -14.05
CA ILE A 158 10.37 0.75 -13.95
C ILE A 158 9.01 0.95 -13.28
N ALA A 159 8.97 1.61 -12.13
CA ALA A 159 7.71 1.92 -11.44
C ALA A 159 6.76 2.74 -12.33
N ALA A 160 7.26 3.77 -13.02
CA ALA A 160 6.49 4.60 -13.94
C ALA A 160 5.91 3.80 -15.12
N SER A 161 6.65 2.83 -15.65
CA SER A 161 6.17 1.97 -16.73
C SER A 161 4.99 1.08 -16.28
N VAL A 162 5.05 0.55 -15.06
CA VAL A 162 3.96 -0.23 -14.47
C VAL A 162 2.78 0.66 -14.11
N VAL A 163 3.02 1.89 -13.63
CA VAL A 163 1.97 2.91 -13.45
C VAL A 163 1.22 3.14 -14.76
N ALA A 164 1.94 3.35 -15.87
CA ALA A 164 1.33 3.55 -17.19
C ALA A 164 0.48 2.35 -17.61
N LEU A 165 0.96 1.13 -17.39
CA LEU A 165 0.19 -0.11 -17.61
C LEU A 165 -1.08 -0.14 -16.75
N CYS A 166 -0.98 0.12 -15.45
CA CYS A 166 -2.13 0.10 -14.55
C CYS A 166 -3.17 1.17 -14.90
N VAL A 167 -2.74 2.37 -15.30
CA VAL A 167 -3.62 3.44 -15.79
C VAL A 167 -4.32 3.01 -17.08
N LEU A 168 -3.59 2.38 -18.01
CA LEU A 168 -4.17 1.82 -19.24
C LEU A 168 -5.21 0.74 -18.94
N LEU A 169 -4.89 -0.21 -18.06
CA LEU A 169 -5.86 -1.22 -17.59
C LEU A 169 -7.06 -0.57 -16.88
N GLY A 170 -6.84 0.52 -16.16
CA GLY A 170 -7.89 1.33 -15.55
C GLY A 170 -8.85 1.97 -16.56
N LEU A 171 -8.33 2.44 -17.69
CA LEU A 171 -9.11 2.93 -18.83
C LEU A 171 -9.85 1.80 -19.54
N LEU A 172 -9.18 0.68 -19.80
CA LEU A 172 -9.78 -0.50 -20.44
C LEU A 172 -10.91 -1.12 -19.58
N GLY A 173 -10.82 -0.98 -18.26
CA GLY A 173 -11.89 -1.33 -17.31
C GLY A 173 -13.23 -0.66 -17.63
N HIS A 174 -13.24 0.45 -18.39
CA HIS A 174 -14.46 1.04 -18.95
C HIS A 174 -15.34 0.03 -19.68
N TRP A 175 -14.73 -0.86 -20.47
CA TRP A 175 -15.41 -1.88 -21.27
C TRP A 175 -15.72 -3.15 -20.47
N ALA A 176 -15.02 -3.35 -19.35
CA ALA A 176 -15.22 -4.50 -18.46
C ALA A 176 -16.35 -4.28 -17.44
N GLY A 177 -17.15 -3.21 -17.56
CA GLY A 177 -18.25 -2.92 -16.65
C GLY A 177 -17.91 -1.95 -15.51
N GLU A 178 -16.70 -1.36 -15.50
CA GLU A 178 -16.27 -0.42 -14.46
C GLU A 178 -16.47 1.06 -14.84
N ARG A 179 -17.42 1.35 -15.73
CA ARG A 179 -17.68 2.71 -16.21
C ARG A 179 -18.24 3.64 -15.13
N HIS A 180 -19.13 3.12 -14.28
CA HIS A 180 -19.82 3.80 -13.18
C HIS A 180 -20.25 5.27 -13.49
N PRO A 181 -21.04 5.50 -14.55
CA PRO A 181 -21.39 6.87 -14.97
C PRO A 181 -22.29 7.60 -13.96
N ASP A 182 -23.08 6.86 -13.20
CA ASP A 182 -24.07 7.41 -12.26
C ASP A 182 -23.48 7.75 -10.89
N VAL A 183 -22.20 7.44 -10.66
CA VAL A 183 -21.51 7.75 -9.41
C VAL A 183 -21.12 9.23 -9.39
N VAL A 184 -21.88 10.01 -8.62
CA VAL A 184 -21.53 11.40 -8.31
C VAL A 184 -20.45 11.41 -7.24
N LEU A 185 -19.28 11.93 -7.59
CA LEU A 185 -18.19 12.11 -6.62
C LEU A 185 -18.52 13.29 -5.71
N GLY A 186 -18.54 13.04 -4.40
CA GLY A 186 -18.65 14.09 -3.40
C GLY A 186 -17.53 15.13 -3.52
N ARG A 187 -17.87 16.38 -3.22
CA ARG A 187 -16.94 17.53 -3.14
C ARG A 187 -16.15 17.57 -1.83
N ASP A 188 -16.04 16.46 -1.11
CA ASP A 188 -15.50 16.32 0.26
C ASP A 188 -14.08 16.92 0.49
N HIS A 189 -13.41 17.44 -0.54
CA HIS A 189 -12.05 17.96 -0.54
C HIS A 189 -11.96 19.48 -0.74
N GLU A 190 -13.04 20.16 -1.12
CA GLU A 190 -13.02 21.63 -1.34
C GLU A 190 -12.94 22.42 0.00
N ASP A 191 -13.16 21.77 1.15
CA ASP A 191 -13.26 22.43 2.46
C ASP A 191 -12.07 22.18 3.42
N VAL A 192 -11.00 21.49 2.99
CA VAL A 192 -9.89 21.17 3.91
C VAL A 192 -8.97 22.37 4.12
N THR A 193 -8.92 22.86 5.35
CA THR A 193 -8.12 24.03 5.75
C THR A 193 -6.62 23.71 5.82
N ARG A 194 -5.77 24.75 5.69
CA ARG A 194 -4.31 24.59 5.87
C ARG A 194 -3.93 24.05 7.25
N ALA A 195 -4.71 24.41 8.28
CA ALA A 195 -4.51 23.92 9.64
C ALA A 195 -4.78 22.41 9.75
N GLU A 196 -5.85 21.92 9.10
CA GLU A 196 -6.15 20.48 9.04
C GLU A 196 -5.09 19.70 8.28
N LEU A 197 -4.60 20.23 7.15
CA LEU A 197 -3.49 19.60 6.42
C LEU A 197 -2.20 19.56 7.26
N GLY A 198 -1.89 20.64 7.99
CA GLY A 198 -0.75 20.68 8.91
C GLY A 198 -0.89 19.66 10.06
N ALA A 199 -2.09 19.53 10.62
CA ALA A 199 -2.38 18.53 11.65
C ALA A 199 -2.28 17.10 11.12
N GLU A 200 -2.77 16.85 9.89
CA GLU A 200 -2.67 15.54 9.24
C GLU A 200 -1.21 15.17 8.95
N PHE A 201 -0.42 16.11 8.43
CA PHE A 201 1.03 15.93 8.25
C PHE A 201 1.69 15.54 9.57
N ALA A 202 1.51 16.35 10.62
CA ALA A 202 2.13 16.13 11.91
C ALA A 202 1.73 14.77 12.50
N ARG A 203 0.46 14.41 12.39
CA ARG A 203 -0.07 13.14 12.89
C ARG A 203 0.57 11.93 12.23
N TYR A 204 0.72 11.92 10.90
CA TYR A 204 1.38 10.81 10.19
C TYR A 204 2.89 10.81 10.39
N PHE A 205 3.52 11.98 10.33
CA PHE A 205 4.96 12.15 10.54
C PHE A 205 5.37 11.65 11.93
N VAL A 206 4.74 12.15 13.00
CA VAL A 206 5.08 11.78 14.37
C VAL A 206 4.79 10.30 14.62
N ALA A 207 3.65 9.78 14.16
CA ALA A 207 3.32 8.36 14.33
C ALA A 207 4.35 7.45 13.65
N ALA A 208 4.73 7.76 12.40
CA ALA A 208 5.73 7.00 11.67
C ALA A 208 7.13 7.14 12.28
N LEU A 209 7.52 8.33 12.75
CA LEU A 209 8.83 8.56 13.35
C LEU A 209 8.97 7.82 14.69
N VAL A 210 7.97 7.94 15.56
CA VAL A 210 7.97 7.27 16.87
C VAL A 210 7.91 5.76 16.70
N ALA A 211 7.01 5.25 15.85
CA ALA A 211 6.91 3.81 15.61
C ALA A 211 8.19 3.23 14.99
N GLY A 212 8.78 3.94 14.02
CA GLY A 212 10.06 3.55 13.43
C GLY A 212 11.21 3.57 14.43
N GLY A 213 11.26 4.59 15.30
CA GLY A 213 12.25 4.67 16.39
C GLY A 213 12.11 3.53 17.41
N ILE A 214 10.87 3.17 17.78
CA ILE A 214 10.60 1.99 18.62
C ILE A 214 11.02 0.71 17.90
N GLY A 215 10.72 0.60 16.59
CA GLY A 215 11.15 -0.52 15.76
C GLY A 215 12.66 -0.68 15.76
N LEU A 216 13.41 0.42 15.59
CA LEU A 216 14.87 0.41 15.68
C LEU A 216 15.37 0.01 17.07
N ALA A 217 14.80 0.61 18.13
CA ALA A 217 15.20 0.33 19.50
C ALA A 217 14.93 -1.13 19.93
N SER A 218 13.97 -1.81 19.28
CA SER A 218 13.65 -3.21 19.57
C SER A 218 14.73 -4.19 19.11
N GLY A 219 15.63 -3.79 18.21
CA GLY A 219 16.63 -4.66 17.60
C GLY A 219 16.07 -5.72 16.65
N LEU A 220 14.76 -5.67 16.34
CA LEU A 220 14.13 -6.58 15.39
C LEU A 220 14.51 -6.25 13.94
N PRO A 221 14.57 -7.26 13.05
CA PRO A 221 14.80 -7.03 11.64
C PRO A 221 13.64 -6.25 11.02
N PHE A 222 13.94 -5.44 10.00
CA PHE A 222 12.97 -4.66 9.22
C PHE A 222 12.12 -3.66 10.04
N PRO A 223 12.75 -2.70 10.73
CA PRO A 223 12.09 -1.74 11.63
C PRO A 223 11.04 -0.86 10.93
N TYR A 224 11.12 -0.71 9.60
CA TYR A 224 10.13 0.04 8.82
C TYR A 224 8.71 -0.53 8.90
N TRP A 225 8.54 -1.83 9.19
CA TRP A 225 7.22 -2.43 9.36
C TRP A 225 6.43 -1.79 10.51
N ALA A 226 7.12 -1.28 11.54
CA ALA A 226 6.49 -0.53 12.61
C ALA A 226 5.87 0.78 12.07
N GLN A 227 6.54 1.48 11.14
CA GLN A 227 6.00 2.67 10.50
C GLN A 227 4.75 2.34 9.69
N VAL A 228 4.83 1.30 8.84
CA VAL A 228 3.71 0.84 8.00
C VAL A 228 2.51 0.43 8.87
N ALA A 229 2.75 -0.27 9.98
CA ALA A 229 1.70 -0.66 10.92
C ALA A 229 1.02 0.54 11.59
N ALA A 230 1.79 1.56 12.00
CA ALA A 230 1.26 2.76 12.63
C ALA A 230 0.39 3.58 11.65
N VAL A 231 0.91 3.88 10.45
CA VAL A 231 0.18 4.71 9.47
C VAL A 231 -1.07 4.03 8.93
N ALA A 232 -1.11 2.70 8.92
CA ALA A 232 -2.28 1.95 8.45
C ALA A 232 -3.53 2.13 9.28
N GLN A 233 -3.36 2.38 10.58
CA GLN A 233 -4.50 2.63 11.46
C GLN A 233 -5.03 4.05 11.29
N LEU A 234 -4.16 5.00 10.94
CA LEU A 234 -4.53 6.42 10.84
C LEU A 234 -5.46 6.71 9.66
N ALA A 235 -5.46 5.85 8.64
CA ALA A 235 -6.31 5.96 7.44
C ALA A 235 -7.82 5.78 7.70
N SER A 236 -8.23 5.36 8.90
CA SER A 236 -9.66 5.15 9.22
C SER A 236 -10.26 6.37 9.94
N PRO A 237 -11.42 6.89 9.47
CA PRO A 237 -12.12 7.97 10.14
C PRO A 237 -12.77 7.48 11.44
N GLY A 238 -12.56 8.19 12.55
CA GLY A 238 -13.17 7.89 13.85
C GLY A 238 -12.41 6.90 14.74
N HIS A 239 -12.45 7.12 16.06
CA HIS A 239 -11.64 6.37 17.03
C HIS A 239 -12.01 4.88 17.10
N GLY A 240 -13.31 4.54 17.08
CA GLY A 240 -13.78 3.16 17.12
C GLY A 240 -13.36 2.34 15.89
N ALA A 241 -13.52 2.92 14.69
CA ALA A 241 -13.13 2.28 13.44
C ALA A 241 -11.61 2.04 13.34
N ARG A 242 -10.79 2.94 13.92
CA ARG A 242 -9.33 2.73 14.02
C ARG A 242 -8.98 1.53 14.89
N ILE A 243 -9.65 1.38 16.03
CA ILE A 243 -9.42 0.23 16.94
C ILE A 243 -9.86 -1.06 16.25
N GLU A 244 -11.05 -1.08 15.65
CA GLU A 244 -11.56 -2.26 14.95
C GLU A 244 -10.62 -2.67 13.80
N LYS A 245 -10.27 -1.74 12.91
CA LYS A 245 -9.31 -2.02 11.84
C LYS A 245 -7.94 -2.42 12.37
N GLY A 246 -7.50 -1.86 13.50
CA GLY A 246 -6.28 -2.24 14.19
C GLY A 246 -6.30 -3.70 14.67
N VAL A 247 -7.40 -4.14 15.28
CA VAL A 247 -7.59 -5.55 15.70
C VAL A 247 -7.64 -6.48 14.49
N HIS A 248 -8.40 -6.11 13.45
CA HIS A 248 -8.42 -6.87 12.20
C HIS A 248 -7.03 -6.98 11.57
N ARG A 249 -6.26 -5.88 11.57
CA ARG A 249 -4.89 -5.86 11.08
C ARG A 249 -3.98 -6.78 11.89
N LEU A 250 -4.05 -6.72 13.21
CA LEU A 250 -3.21 -7.54 14.08
C LEU A 250 -3.48 -9.03 13.86
N VAL A 251 -4.76 -9.44 13.89
CA VAL A 251 -5.16 -10.83 13.68
C VAL A 251 -4.79 -11.29 12.27
N GLY A 252 -5.12 -10.49 11.25
CA GLY A 252 -4.80 -10.79 9.86
C GLY A 252 -3.30 -10.96 9.64
N THR A 253 -2.47 -10.01 10.11
CA THR A 253 -1.02 -10.09 9.96
C THR A 253 -0.42 -11.30 10.69
N VAL A 254 -0.85 -11.59 11.93
CA VAL A 254 -0.32 -12.76 12.67
C VAL A 254 -0.64 -14.06 11.94
N LEU A 255 -1.88 -14.22 11.47
CA LEU A 255 -2.28 -15.41 10.73
C LEU A 255 -1.64 -15.46 9.34
N GLY A 256 -1.51 -14.33 8.64
CA GLY A 256 -0.83 -14.24 7.35
C GLY A 256 0.67 -14.57 7.45
N VAL A 257 1.33 -14.23 8.55
CA VAL A 257 2.70 -14.69 8.84
C VAL A 257 2.76 -16.21 8.96
N VAL A 258 1.78 -16.85 9.60
CA VAL A 258 1.70 -18.32 9.69
C VAL A 258 1.50 -18.94 8.31
N VAL A 259 0.61 -18.39 7.49
CA VAL A 259 0.39 -18.84 6.09
C VAL A 259 1.66 -18.67 5.26
N THR A 260 2.31 -17.51 5.35
CA THR A 260 3.57 -17.23 4.66
C THR A 260 4.67 -18.19 5.09
N ALA A 261 4.80 -18.45 6.40
CA ALA A 261 5.77 -19.40 6.93
C ALA A 261 5.52 -20.82 6.42
N PHE A 262 4.25 -21.24 6.31
CA PHE A 262 3.88 -22.52 5.71
C PHE A 262 4.27 -22.58 4.22
N LEU A 263 3.91 -21.57 3.42
CA LEU A 263 4.25 -21.53 2.00
C LEU A 263 5.76 -21.56 1.75
N LEU A 264 6.53 -20.81 2.55
CA LEU A 264 7.99 -20.73 2.46
C LEU A 264 8.73 -21.89 3.15
N SER A 265 8.02 -22.80 3.83
CA SER A 265 8.65 -23.98 4.46
C SER A 265 9.08 -25.04 3.45
N PHE A 266 8.61 -24.95 2.21
CA PHE A 266 8.99 -25.82 1.10
C PHE A 266 10.06 -25.16 0.23
N PRO A 267 10.88 -25.92 -0.53
CA PRO A 267 11.71 -25.34 -1.58
C PRO A 267 10.82 -24.63 -2.61
N VAL A 268 11.02 -23.31 -2.78
CA VAL A 268 10.18 -22.50 -3.67
C VAL A 268 11.02 -21.95 -4.82
N GLU A 269 10.56 -22.16 -6.05
CA GLU A 269 11.13 -21.55 -7.25
C GLU A 269 10.57 -20.13 -7.47
N PRO A 270 11.32 -19.23 -8.14
CA PRO A 270 10.89 -17.84 -8.33
C PRO A 270 9.52 -17.68 -8.99
N TRP A 271 9.15 -18.57 -9.91
CA TRP A 271 7.84 -18.52 -10.57
C TRP A 271 6.68 -18.84 -9.62
N GLN A 272 6.90 -19.70 -8.63
CA GLN A 272 5.89 -20.04 -7.62
C GLN A 272 5.60 -18.83 -6.74
N LEU A 273 6.63 -18.07 -6.35
CA LEU A 273 6.48 -16.81 -5.63
C LEU A 273 5.67 -15.79 -6.44
N VAL A 274 5.91 -15.68 -7.75
CA VAL A 274 5.12 -14.81 -8.64
C VAL A 274 3.65 -15.24 -8.65
N VAL A 275 3.38 -16.53 -8.82
CA VAL A 275 2.02 -17.07 -8.83
C VAL A 275 1.31 -16.80 -7.49
N TRP A 276 1.97 -17.06 -6.37
CA TRP A 276 1.40 -16.79 -5.05
C TRP A 276 1.17 -15.31 -4.82
N ALA A 277 2.12 -14.44 -5.18
CA ALA A 277 1.95 -13.00 -5.04
C ALA A 277 0.75 -12.47 -5.84
N VAL A 278 0.57 -12.93 -7.09
CA VAL A 278 -0.56 -12.55 -7.95
C VAL A 278 -1.88 -13.10 -7.39
N LEU A 279 -1.90 -14.36 -6.96
CA LEU A 279 -3.09 -15.01 -6.42
C LEU A 279 -3.53 -14.36 -5.09
N LEU A 280 -2.59 -14.17 -4.17
CA LEU A 280 -2.85 -13.52 -2.87
C LEU A 280 -3.26 -12.06 -3.07
N GLN A 281 -2.66 -11.33 -4.01
CA GLN A 281 -3.09 -9.96 -4.34
C GLN A 281 -4.53 -9.95 -4.88
N PHE A 282 -4.90 -10.90 -5.75
CA PHE A 282 -6.28 -11.02 -6.23
C PHE A 282 -7.26 -11.29 -5.08
N LEU A 283 -6.92 -12.24 -4.20
CA LEU A 283 -7.74 -12.57 -3.03
C LEU A 283 -7.84 -11.39 -2.05
N ALA A 284 -6.72 -10.70 -1.78
CA ALA A 284 -6.72 -9.50 -0.96
C ALA A 284 -7.71 -8.46 -1.51
N GLU A 285 -7.71 -8.18 -2.81
CA GLU A 285 -8.65 -7.23 -3.42
C GLU A 285 -10.11 -7.69 -3.42
N MET A 286 -10.35 -9.02 -3.43
CA MET A 286 -11.68 -9.60 -3.27
C MET A 286 -12.25 -9.39 -1.86
N PHE A 287 -11.38 -9.35 -0.83
CA PHE A 287 -11.81 -9.28 0.56
C PHE A 287 -11.58 -7.93 1.24
N ILE A 288 -10.73 -7.05 0.71
CA ILE A 288 -10.28 -5.82 1.40
C ILE A 288 -11.43 -4.88 1.82
N LEU A 289 -12.50 -4.84 1.02
CA LEU A 289 -13.71 -4.05 1.32
C LEU A 289 -14.76 -4.81 2.13
N ARG A 290 -14.57 -6.13 2.31
CA ARG A 290 -15.55 -7.05 2.91
C ARG A 290 -15.15 -7.55 4.29
N ASN A 291 -13.87 -7.82 4.50
CA ASN A 291 -13.26 -8.18 5.76
C ASN A 291 -11.75 -7.92 5.72
N TYR A 292 -11.28 -6.95 6.50
CA TYR A 292 -9.88 -6.51 6.49
C TYR A 292 -8.91 -7.56 7.06
N SER A 293 -9.36 -8.47 7.93
CA SER A 293 -8.50 -9.53 8.49
C SER A 293 -8.21 -10.59 7.44
N ILE A 294 -9.26 -11.05 6.74
CA ILE A 294 -9.14 -12.07 5.69
C ILE A 294 -8.29 -11.55 4.54
N ALA A 295 -8.41 -10.27 4.21
CA ALA A 295 -7.59 -9.65 3.16
C ALA A 295 -6.09 -9.56 3.50
N LEU A 296 -5.71 -9.78 4.76
CA LEU A 296 -4.32 -9.76 5.22
C LEU A 296 -3.75 -11.16 5.54
N LEU A 297 -4.52 -12.22 5.27
CA LEU A 297 -4.05 -13.61 5.29
C LEU A 297 -3.21 -13.92 4.06
#